data_AF-A0A7C7SMY1-F1
#
_entry.id   AF-A0A7C7SMY1-F1
#
_cell.length_a   1.000
_cell.length_b   1.000
_cell.length_c   1.000
_cell.angle_alpha   90.00
_cell.angle_beta   90.00
_cell.angle_gamma   90.00
#
_symmetry.space_group_name_H-M   'P 1'
#
loop_
_entity.id
_entity.type
_entity.pdbx_description
1 polymer ?
#
loop_
_entity_poly.entity_id
_entity_poly.type
_entity_poly.pdbx_seq_one_letter_code
_entity_poly.pdbx_strand_id
1 'polypeptide(L)' 'MGDDATFDEPAGVAFADGRIYVADTNNHLIRVIDLEADVVTTLVLTGL' A
#
# COMPACT_ATOMS: atom_id res chain seq x y z
N MET A 1 -17.38 -10.18 -6.71
CA MET A 1 -17.05 -8.88 -7.33
C MET A 1 -15.90 -8.35 -6.52
N GLY A 2 -14.75 -8.16 -7.16
CA GLY A 2 -13.44 -8.14 -6.50
C GLY A 2 -13.29 -6.99 -5.52
N ASP A 3 -12.79 -7.31 -4.32
CA ASP A 3 -12.29 -6.32 -3.37
C ASP A 3 -10.94 -5.79 -3.88
N ASP A 4 -10.97 -5.08 -5.01
CA ASP A 4 -9.79 -4.40 -5.52
C ASP A 4 -9.34 -3.38 -4.47
N ALA A 5 -8.03 -3.33 -4.25
CA ALA A 5 -7.43 -2.46 -3.27
C ALA A 5 -7.70 -0.98 -3.67
N THR A 6 -8.70 -0.32 -3.07
CA THR A 6 -8.99 1.10 -3.31
C THR A 6 -8.05 2.01 -2.52
N PHE A 7 -7.48 3.03 -3.16
CA PHE A 7 -6.73 4.11 -2.52
C PHE A 7 -7.66 5.29 -2.23
N ASP A 8 -7.43 6.01 -1.13
CA ASP A 8 -8.18 7.20 -0.70
C ASP A 8 -7.22 8.31 -0.24
N GLU A 9 -7.16 9.37 -1.06
CA GLU A 9 -6.21 10.50 -0.94
C GLU A 9 -4.74 10.06 -0.65
N PRO A 10 -4.13 9.17 -1.46
CA PRO A 10 -2.75 8.77 -1.25
C PRO A 10 -1.80 9.95 -1.48
N ALA A 11 -0.82 10.12 -0.60
CA ALA A 11 0.09 11.27 -0.64
C ALA A 11 1.57 10.87 -0.73
N GLY A 12 2.06 10.10 0.24
CA GLY A 12 3.47 9.69 0.31
C GLY A 12 3.74 8.44 -0.53
N VAL A 13 4.88 8.42 -1.24
CA VAL A 13 5.36 7.25 -1.99
C VAL A 13 6.85 7.01 -1.75
N ALA A 14 7.24 5.75 -1.58
CA ALA A 14 8.63 5.33 -1.48
C ALA A 14 8.86 4.01 -2.23
N PHE A 15 10.07 3.83 -2.78
CA PHE A 15 10.47 2.58 -3.42
C PHE A 15 11.66 1.97 -2.68
N ALA A 16 11.52 0.71 -2.27
CA ALA A 16 12.57 -0.04 -1.58
C ALA A 16 12.38 -1.55 -1.81
N ASP A 17 13.48 -2.28 -1.97
CA ASP A 17 13.48 -3.75 -2.11
C ASP A 17 12.47 -4.29 -3.13
N GLY A 18 12.36 -3.61 -4.29
CA GLY A 18 11.45 -4.02 -5.38
C GLY A 18 9.98 -3.68 -5.16
N ARG A 19 9.62 -2.99 -4.07
CA ARG A 19 8.24 -2.66 -3.71
C ARG A 19 7.99 -1.16 -3.63
N ILE A 20 6.77 -0.76 -3.97
CA ILE A 20 6.29 0.62 -3.77
C ILE A 20 5.45 0.65 -2.50
N TYR A 21 5.81 1.54 -1.58
CA TYR A 21 5.06 1.83 -0.37
C TYR A 21 4.30 3.13 -0.59
N VAL A 22 2.99 3.11 -0.34
CA VAL A 22 2.10 4.25 -0.49
C VAL A 22 1.43 4.54 0.84
N ALA A 23 1.53 5.78 1.32
CA ALA A 23 0.70 6.26 2.42
C ALA A 23 -0.70 6.57 1.90
N ASP A 24 -1.66 5.74 2.30
CA ASP A 24 -3.07 5.82 1.92
C ASP A 24 -3.84 6.56 3.01
N THR A 25 -3.82 7.89 2.92
CA THR A 25 -3.98 8.80 4.06
C THR A 25 -5.35 8.72 4.70
N ASN A 26 -6.44 8.70 3.91
CA ASN A 26 -7.79 8.63 4.45
C ASN A 26 -8.19 7.24 4.90
N ASN A 27 -7.56 6.20 4.36
CA ASN A 27 -7.74 4.84 4.86
C ASN A 27 -6.91 4.56 6.12
N HIS A 28 -5.96 5.43 6.47
CA HIS A 28 -5.00 5.24 7.55
C HIS A 28 -4.16 3.96 7.38
N LEU A 29 -3.79 3.64 6.13
CA LEU A 29 -3.03 2.44 5.80
C LEU A 29 -1.70 2.78 5.12
N ILE A 30 -0.77 1.83 5.20
CA ILE A 30 0.38 1.77 4.28
C ILE A 30 0.11 0.66 3.29
N ARG A 31 -0.01 1.01 2.00
CA ARG A 31 -0.21 0.06 0.92
C ARG A 31 1.15 -0.33 0.34
N VAL A 32 1.30 -1.60 0.01
CA VAL A 32 2.53 -2.16 -0.57
C VAL A 32 2.17 -2.75 -1.91
N ILE A 33 2.79 -2.24 -2.97
CA ILE A 33 2.62 -2.69 -4.34
C ILE A 33 3.85 -3.52 -4.70
N ASP A 34 3.61 -4.80 -5.01
CA ASP A 34 4.61 -5.71 -5.55
C ASP A 34 4.48 -5.73 -7.08
N LEU A 35 5.48 -5.18 -7.78
CA LEU A 35 5.44 -5.03 -9.24
C LEU A 35 5.70 -6.34 -9.97
N GLU A 36 6.33 -7.32 -9.33
CA GLU A 36 6.59 -8.64 -9.93
C GLU A 36 5.37 -9.55 -9.82
N ALA A 37 4.74 -9.54 -8.65
CA ALA A 37 3.55 -10.33 -8.37
C ALA A 37 2.24 -9.65 -8.83
N ASP A 38 2.29 -8.38 -9.23
CA ASP A 38 1.14 -7.55 -9.64
C ASP A 38 0.02 -7.53 -8.58
N VAL A 39 0.41 -7.32 -7.32
CA VAL A 39 -0.52 -7.32 -6.17
C VAL A 39 -0.32 -6.11 -5.27
N VAL A 40 -1.43 -5.67 -4.67
CA VAL A 40 -1.44 -4.66 -3.62
C VAL A 40 -1.82 -5.32 -2.29
N THR A 41 -1.04 -5.04 -1.26
CA THR A 41 -1.30 -5.51 0.11
C THR A 41 -1.26 -4.34 1.09
N THR A 42 -1.70 -4.58 2.32
CA THR A 42 -1.60 -3.60 3.41
C THR A 42 -0.51 -4.04 4.36
N LEU A 43 0.44 -3.15 4.63
CA LEU A 43 1.48 -3.38 5.64
C LEU A 43 0.85 -3.23 7.04
N VAL A 44 0.95 -4.30 7.82
CA VAL A 44 0.56 -4.29 9.24
C VAL A 44 1.75 -3.81 10.07
N LEU A 45 1.58 -2.69 10.77
CA LEU A 45 2.56 -2.19 11.73
C LEU A 45 2.18 -2.69 13.12
N THR A 46 3.00 -3.56 13.72
CA THR A 46 2.79 -4.04 15.09
C THR A 46 3.64 -3.23 16.08
N GLY A 47 3.03 -2.75 17.16
CA GLY A 47 3.74 -2.04 18.23
C GLY A 47 3.81 -0.51 18.08
N LEU A 48 3.03 0.04 17.15
CA LEU A 48 2.65 1.45 17.05
C LEU A 48 1.17 1.61 17.42
#